data_AF-A0A6L9Z3S1-F1
#
_entry.id   AF-A0A6L9Z3S1-F1
#
_cell.length_a   1.000
_cell.length_b   1.000
_cell.length_c   1.000
_cell.angle_alpha   90.00
_cell.angle_beta   90.00
_cell.angle_gamma   90.00
#
_symmetry.space_group_name_H-M   'P 1'
#
loop_
_entity.id
_entity.type
_entity.pdbx_description
1 polymer ?
#
loop_
_entity_poly.entity_id
_entity_poly.type
_entity_poly.pdbx_seq_one_letter_code
_entity_poly.pdbx_strand_id
1 'polypeptide(L)' 'MTALILNLAPTIKLTDEQFFQLCQDNRDLRLESTSKGELIIMPPTGWKSG' A
#
# COMPACT_ATOMS: atom_id res chain seq x y z
N MET A 1 -5.95 5.47 -14.17
CA MET A 1 -5.81 5.41 -12.71
C MET A 1 -4.82 4.30 -12.43
N THR A 2 -3.57 4.65 -12.15
CA THR A 2 -2.44 3.70 -12.13
C THR A 2 -2.13 3.35 -10.69
N ALA A 3 -2.03 2.06 -10.38
CA ALA A 3 -1.59 1.58 -9.07
C ALA A 3 -0.09 1.90 -8.90
N LEU A 4 0.29 2.37 -7.72
CA LEU A 4 1.71 2.47 -7.35
C LEU A 4 2.12 1.17 -6.67
N ILE A 5 3.24 0.59 -7.09
CA ILE A 5 3.78 -0.64 -6.52
C ILE A 5 5.13 -0.34 -5.91
N LEU A 6 5.27 -0.62 -4.61
CA LEU A 6 6.53 -0.50 -3.88
C LEU A 6 7.10 -1.89 -3.61
N ASN A 7 8.30 -2.15 -4.11
CA ASN A 7 9.04 -3.37 -3.80
C ASN A 7 9.74 -3.18 -2.45
N LEU A 8 9.23 -3.83 -1.41
CA LEU A 8 9.75 -3.71 -0.06
C LEU A 8 10.81 -4.78 0.20
N ALA A 9 10.62 -5.98 -0.34
CA ALA A 9 11.59 -7.06 -0.21
C ALA A 9 12.88 -6.81 -1.03
N PRO A 10 14.04 -7.21 -0.52
CA PRO A 10 14.27 -7.84 0.79
C PRO A 10 14.45 -6.84 1.95
N THR A 11 14.55 -5.55 1.64
CA THR A 11 14.94 -4.47 2.57
C THR A 11 13.97 -4.31 3.75
N ILE A 12 12.68 -4.41 3.49
CA ILE A 12 11.61 -4.22 4.46
C ILE A 12 10.68 -5.45 4.37
N LYS A 13 10.51 -6.14 5.49
CA LYS A 13 9.48 -7.17 5.66
C LYS A 13 8.41 -6.62 6.58
N LEU A 14 7.24 -6.31 6.02
CA LEU A 14 6.08 -5.91 6.81
C LEU A 14 5.54 -7.13 7.55
N THR A 15 5.41 -7.02 8.86
CA THR A 15 4.59 -7.94 9.65
C THR A 15 3.10 -7.59 9.46
N ASP A 16 2.22 -8.53 9.80
CA ASP A 16 0.77 -8.30 9.74
C ASP A 16 0.34 -7.09 10.60
N GLU A 17 0.95 -6.93 11.77
CA GLU A 17 0.69 -5.79 12.67
C GLU A 17 1.12 -4.45 12.05
N GLN A 18 2.30 -4.41 11.41
CA GLN A 18 2.80 -3.20 10.74
C GLN A 18 1.94 -2.85 9.52
N PHE A 19 1.56 -3.85 8.72
CA PHE A 19 0.65 -3.64 7.60
C PHE A 19 -0.71 -3.15 8.08
N PHE A 20 -1.24 -3.72 9.16
CA PHE A 20 -2.49 -3.28 9.76
C PHE A 20 -2.43 -1.83 10.24
N GLN A 21 -1.37 -1.42 10.94
CA GLN A 21 -1.18 -0.02 11.33
C GLN A 21 -1.08 0.89 10.11
N LEU A 22 -0.34 0.49 9.08
CA LEU A 22 -0.24 1.24 7.83
C LEU A 22 -1.61 1.49 7.20
N CYS A 23 -2.49 0.50 7.19
CA CYS A 23 -3.88 0.63 6.75
C CYS A 23 -4.70 1.57 7.66
N GLN A 24 -4.50 1.51 8.98
CA GLN A 24 -5.19 2.37 9.93
C GLN A 24 -4.78 3.84 9.83
N ASP A 25 -3.51 4.12 9.51
CA ASP A 25 -2.99 5.48 9.34
C ASP A 25 -3.37 6.07 7.98
N ASN A 26 -3.58 5.22 6.97
CA ASN A 26 -3.89 5.62 5.59
C ASN A 26 -5.28 5.14 5.17
N ARG A 27 -6.32 5.41 5.98
CA ARG A 27 -7.69 4.87 5.77
C ARG A 27 -8.33 5.24 4.44
N ASP A 28 -7.91 6.35 3.86
CA ASP A 28 -8.42 6.85 2.57
C ASP A 28 -7.79 6.12 1.37
N LEU A 29 -6.71 5.36 1.60
CA LEU A 29 -6.01 4.58 0.60
C LEU A 29 -6.39 3.11 0.71
N ARG A 30 -6.50 2.45 -0.45
CA ARG A 30 -6.59 0.99 -0.50
C ARG A 30 -5.19 0.42 -0.66
N LEU A 31 -4.70 -0.18 0.42
CA LEU A 31 -3.39 -0.83 0.50
C LEU A 31 -3.53 -2.35 0.38
N GLU A 32 -2.69 -2.99 -0.41
CA GLU A 32 -2.63 -4.45 -0.55
C GLU A 32 -1.17 -4.92 -0.44
N SER A 33 -0.89 -5.87 0.46
CA SER A 33 0.42 -6.51 0.54
C SER A 33 0.41 -7.84 -0.23
N THR A 34 1.49 -8.13 -0.95
CA THR A 34 1.65 -9.40 -1.68
C THR A 34 2.62 -10.32 -0.96
N SER A 35 2.48 -11.63 -1.19
CA SER A 35 3.41 -12.64 -0.68
C SER A 35 4.83 -12.54 -1.26
N LYS A 36 5.04 -11.69 -2.29
CA LYS A 36 6.37 -11.36 -2.82
C LYS A 36 7.06 -10.23 -2.03
N GLY A 37 6.37 -9.62 -1.08
CA GLY A 37 6.86 -8.44 -0.35
C GLY A 37 6.71 -7.15 -1.16
N GLU A 38 5.66 -7.05 -1.97
CA GLU A 38 5.26 -5.81 -2.63
C GLU A 38 4.11 -5.17 -1.84
N LEU A 39 4.09 -3.84 -1.81
CA LEU A 39 2.97 -3.05 -1.32
C LEU A 39 2.34 -2.31 -2.50
N ILE A 40 1.07 -2.62 -2.77
CA ILE A 40 0.28 -2.02 -3.82
C ILE A 40 -0.60 -0.93 -3.20
N ILE A 41 -0.50 0.27 -3.74
CA ILE A 41 -1.25 1.44 -3.32
C ILE A 41 -2.19 1.81 -4.45
N MET A 42 -3.49 1.58 -4.24
CA MET A 42 -4.52 2.01 -5.16
C MET A 42 -4.94 3.44 -4.79
N PRO A 43 -4.85 4.41 -5.73
CA PRO A 43 -5.38 5.75 -5.48
C PRO A 43 -6.90 5.68 -5.23
N PRO A 44 -7.48 6.62 -4.48
CA PRO A 44 -8.93 6.69 -4.32
C PRO A 44 -9.60 7.14 -5.63
N THR A 45 -10.80 6.62 -5.90
CA THR A 45 -11.62 7.07 -7.03
C THR A 45 -11.96 8.55 -6.86
N GLY A 46 -11.42 9.40 -7.74
CA GLY A 46 -11.58 10.86 -7.61
C GLY A 46 -10.27 11.63 -7.45
N TRP A 47 -9.11 10.95 -7.40
CA TRP A 47 -7.80 11.60 -7.55
C TRP A 47 -7.58 12.08 -9.00
N LYS A 48 -8.43 13.01 -9.46
CA LYS A 48 -8.11 13.88 -10.58
C LYS A 48 -7.33 15.04 -9.99
N SER A 49 -6.12 15.24 -10.49
CA SER A 49 -5.36 16.47 -10.33
C SER A 49 -6.29 17.68 -10.44
N GLY A 50 -6.20 18.58 -9.47
CA GLY A 50 -6.51 20.00 -9.72
C GLY A 50 -5.57 20.57 -10.78
#